data_AF-A0A1I4BWJ2-F1
#
_entry.id   AF-A0A1I4BWJ2-F1
#
_cell.length_a   1.000
_cell.length_b   1.000
_cell.length_c   1.000
_cell.angle_alpha   90.00
_cell.angle_beta   90.00
_cell.angle_gamma   90.00
#
_symmetry.space_group_name_H-M   'P 1'
#
loop_
_entity.id
_entity.type
_entity.pdbx_description
1 polymer ?
#
loop_
_entity_poly.entity_id
_entity_poly.type
_entity_poly.pdbx_seq_one_letter_code
_entity_poly.pdbx_strand_id
1 'polypeptide(L)'
;MNLKTTLGAFALMTVVAMGATAPASGAETTSTVPRLATAHSTGTDGSLSSGQVLLGSGNSHFNGNPVTIQTTNSGSLYSLNDPTRPGLSCGPLNGPVFTKTTDTWGNGTGTSLETACVDVMFAAQKHWDMLRDWLGRNGVDGAGRFYPASVGLNNVNAYWDGTRAVFGHNSAHTKQLTSLDVVGYQYGLAVYEMSGSDDGNGAEARDLNKSAADIFGTLTEHYVNHPLALDEPDYLIGEEVNTVGTGPLIHMYNPSLTGQQNCYGSLLPPYYGGPQDHWFYLLAEGTNPPGKPASPVCAGPSSLTGIGIQKAARIFYLGLQRKSLGWSYGRARVATMQAAKNLYGCPEMNATKAAWTAIRVPGQVGEPTCSMPTPTPSGAPSPTSPSGPSSSPSGITVDPPSARVGPGGSTTVQIKLSPGTPRQVPLSASGSPAGTAVSIIRDDQSTTAIINVSAGTPQGTYTITFVATSEDSAKTTHFTLIVAGDDD
;
A
#
# COMPACT_ATOMS: atom_id res chain seq x y z
N MET A 1 27.56 1.00 24.01
CA MET A 1 27.42 2.29 23.32
C MET A 1 25.93 2.61 23.27
N ASN A 2 25.56 3.81 23.71
CA ASN A 2 24.26 4.13 24.31
C ASN A 2 23.04 3.95 23.39
N LEU A 3 22.09 3.14 23.85
CA LEU A 3 20.71 3.06 23.39
C LEU A 3 19.98 4.32 23.87
N LYS A 4 19.52 5.18 22.96
CA LYS A 4 18.58 6.26 23.26
C LYS A 4 17.22 5.89 22.68
N THR A 5 16.37 5.32 23.53
CA THR A 5 14.93 5.19 23.34
C THR A 5 14.31 6.59 23.40
N THR A 6 13.84 7.09 22.27
CA THR A 6 13.02 8.31 22.23
C THR A 6 11.57 7.85 22.44
N LEU A 7 11.06 7.95 23.67
CA LEU A 7 9.64 7.78 23.96
C LEU A 7 8.86 8.80 23.12
N GLY A 8 8.22 8.36 22.04
CA GLY A 8 7.27 9.13 21.27
C GLY A 8 5.93 9.23 22.00
N ALA A 9 5.92 9.86 23.17
CA ALA A 9 4.68 10.16 23.87
C ALA A 9 3.85 11.15 23.03
N PHE A 10 2.63 10.74 22.66
CA PHE A 10 1.58 11.68 22.28
C PHE A 10 1.28 12.56 23.51
N ALA A 11 1.76 13.79 23.48
CA ALA A 11 1.35 14.85 24.37
C ALA A 11 0.77 15.97 23.49
N LEU A 12 -0.53 15.91 23.22
CA LEU A 12 -1.24 17.03 22.58
C LEU A 12 -1.58 18.07 23.65
N MET A 13 -0.98 19.25 23.52
CA MET A 13 -1.38 20.45 24.26
C MET A 13 -2.56 21.08 23.53
N THR A 14 -3.69 21.21 24.23
CA THR A 14 -5.00 21.63 23.73
C THR A 14 -5.01 23.09 23.23
N VAL A 15 -5.50 23.34 22.01
CA VAL A 15 -6.07 24.65 21.62
C VAL A 15 -7.47 24.41 21.09
N VAL A 16 -8.46 24.92 21.81
CA VAL A 16 -9.90 24.77 21.53
C VAL A 16 -10.33 25.81 20.51
N ALA A 17 -10.91 25.38 19.40
CA ALA A 17 -11.76 26.22 18.54
C ALA A 17 -13.04 25.46 18.20
N MET A 18 -14.19 26.02 18.61
CA MET A 18 -15.53 25.44 18.48
C MET A 18 -16.16 25.83 17.13
N GLY A 19 -16.93 24.93 16.50
CA GLY A 19 -17.89 25.37 15.47
C GLY A 19 -18.56 24.30 14.59
N ALA A 20 -19.71 23.79 15.07
CA ALA A 20 -20.94 23.42 14.36
C ALA A 20 -21.02 22.16 13.44
N THR A 21 -22.09 21.39 13.71
CA THR A 21 -22.52 20.10 13.14
C THR A 21 -23.70 20.26 12.16
N ALA A 22 -23.84 19.32 11.21
CA ALA A 22 -25.12 19.01 10.53
C ALA A 22 -25.13 17.57 9.94
N PRO A 23 -26.30 16.90 9.79
CA PRO A 23 -26.43 15.43 9.80
C PRO A 23 -26.65 14.76 8.42
N ALA A 24 -26.49 13.44 8.41
CA ALA A 24 -26.60 12.50 7.30
C ALA A 24 -28.05 12.02 6.99
N SER A 25 -28.27 11.52 5.77
CA SER A 25 -29.45 10.72 5.38
C SER A 25 -29.04 9.54 4.49
N GLY A 26 -29.50 8.33 4.84
CA GLY A 26 -29.03 7.07 4.26
C GLY A 26 -29.84 6.52 3.07
N ALA A 27 -29.44 5.32 2.63
CA ALA A 27 -30.25 4.34 1.94
C ALA A 27 -29.57 2.95 2.01
N GLU A 28 -30.31 1.95 2.47
CA GLU A 28 -29.93 0.53 2.52
C GLU A 28 -29.86 -0.10 1.12
N THR A 29 -28.88 -0.97 0.88
CA THR A 29 -29.06 -2.08 -0.08
C THR A 29 -28.35 -3.34 0.42
N THR A 30 -29.12 -4.42 0.44
CA THR A 30 -28.76 -5.80 0.79
C THR A 30 -27.94 -6.45 -0.32
N SER A 31 -26.91 -7.24 0.03
CA SER A 31 -26.37 -8.25 -0.88
C SER A 31 -25.73 -9.43 -0.15
N THR A 32 -26.12 -10.62 -0.56
CA THR A 32 -25.83 -11.95 -0.01
C THR A 32 -24.61 -12.60 -0.66
N VAL A 33 -23.64 -13.03 0.17
CA VAL A 33 -22.70 -14.19 0.17
C VAL A 33 -22.31 -14.88 -1.16
N PRO A 34 -21.05 -15.41 -1.31
CA PRO A 34 -20.77 -16.75 -0.76
C PRO A 34 -19.36 -16.98 -0.17
N ARG A 35 -19.36 -17.99 0.69
CA ARG A 35 -18.32 -18.61 1.51
C ARG A 35 -17.59 -19.70 0.70
N LEU A 36 -16.26 -19.60 0.48
CA LEU A 36 -15.30 -20.74 0.50
C LEU A 36 -13.86 -20.29 0.14
N ALA A 37 -12.87 -20.65 0.97
CA ALA A 37 -11.66 -21.36 0.55
C ALA A 37 -10.75 -21.66 1.76
N THR A 38 -10.69 -22.93 2.10
CA THR A 38 -9.75 -23.60 3.00
C THR A 38 -8.30 -23.44 2.55
N ALA A 39 -7.42 -22.92 3.41
CA ALA A 39 -5.97 -22.98 3.19
C ALA A 39 -5.40 -24.26 3.82
N HIS A 40 -4.97 -25.19 2.96
CA HIS A 40 -4.08 -26.31 3.29
C HIS A 40 -2.68 -25.78 3.61
N SER A 41 -2.09 -26.20 4.73
CA SER A 41 -0.67 -25.98 5.01
C SER A 41 0.13 -27.24 4.66
N THR A 42 1.18 -27.07 3.86
CA THR A 42 2.27 -28.04 3.71
C THR A 42 3.59 -27.31 3.94
N GLY A 43 4.30 -27.68 5.00
CA GLY A 43 5.61 -27.14 5.32
C GLY A 43 6.08 -27.53 6.73
N THR A 44 6.69 -28.70 6.83
CA THR A 44 7.41 -29.25 7.98
C THR A 44 8.74 -28.53 8.23
N ASP A 45 9.01 -28.07 9.45
CA ASP A 45 9.92 -28.73 10.43
C ASP A 45 10.28 -27.76 11.60
N GLY A 46 10.42 -28.31 12.81
CA GLY A 46 11.31 -27.75 13.85
C GLY A 46 10.74 -26.95 15.03
N SER A 47 9.97 -27.60 15.91
CA SER A 47 9.73 -27.21 17.32
C SER A 47 8.92 -25.92 17.61
N LEU A 48 7.59 -26.05 17.55
CA LEU A 48 6.68 -25.19 18.32
C LEU A 48 5.76 -26.09 19.17
N SER A 49 5.50 -25.65 20.40
CA SER A 49 4.56 -26.29 21.33
C SER A 49 3.23 -26.60 20.65
N SER A 50 2.59 -27.69 21.07
CA SER A 50 1.40 -28.32 20.48
C SER A 50 0.11 -27.50 20.61
N GLY A 51 0.12 -26.23 20.22
CA GLY A 51 -1.06 -25.39 20.13
C GLY A 51 -1.77 -25.59 18.80
N GLN A 52 -3.04 -25.98 18.82
CA GLN A 52 -3.86 -25.98 17.61
C GLN A 52 -4.23 -24.54 17.24
N VAL A 53 -4.08 -24.20 15.96
CA VAL A 53 -4.57 -22.94 15.39
C VAL A 53 -6.09 -23.03 15.33
N LEU A 54 -6.78 -22.13 16.03
CA LEU A 54 -8.24 -22.08 16.06
C LEU A 54 -8.74 -20.66 15.80
N LEU A 55 -9.97 -20.61 15.27
CA LEU A 55 -10.70 -19.39 14.97
C LEU A 55 -11.64 -19.10 16.14
N GLY A 56 -11.21 -18.21 17.03
CA GLY A 56 -12.01 -17.72 18.15
C GLY A 56 -13.08 -16.72 17.69
N SER A 57 -14.18 -16.69 18.44
CA SER A 57 -15.28 -15.73 18.23
C SER A 57 -15.08 -14.52 19.13
N GLY A 58 -14.87 -13.33 18.56
CA GLY A 58 -14.67 -12.09 19.30
C GLY A 58 -15.89 -11.18 19.25
N ASN A 59 -16.32 -10.66 20.40
CA ASN A 59 -17.28 -9.58 20.51
C ASN A 59 -16.50 -8.26 20.55
N SER A 60 -16.28 -7.67 19.38
CA SER A 60 -15.59 -6.42 19.11
C SER A 60 -16.45 -5.19 19.44
N HIS A 61 -15.81 -4.05 19.72
CA HIS A 61 -16.52 -2.77 19.80
C HIS A 61 -16.67 -2.09 18.43
N PHE A 62 -15.65 -2.19 17.56
CA PHE A 62 -15.56 -1.41 16.31
C PHE A 62 -15.79 -2.22 15.02
N ASN A 63 -15.52 -3.53 15.03
CA ASN A 63 -15.29 -4.32 13.81
C ASN A 63 -16.46 -5.26 13.43
N GLY A 64 -17.61 -5.09 14.06
CA GLY A 64 -18.77 -5.98 13.91
C GLY A 64 -18.78 -7.12 14.93
N ASN A 65 -19.92 -7.80 15.05
CA ASN A 65 -20.13 -8.78 16.12
C ASN A 65 -20.91 -10.02 15.66
N PRO A 66 -20.32 -11.23 15.76
CA PRO A 66 -18.95 -11.52 16.17
C PRO A 66 -17.93 -11.31 15.02
N VAL A 67 -16.69 -10.95 15.37
CA VAL A 67 -15.52 -11.11 14.49
C VAL A 67 -14.87 -12.48 14.71
N THR A 68 -14.10 -12.92 13.72
CA THR A 68 -13.24 -14.11 13.85
C THR A 68 -11.80 -13.67 14.05
N ILE A 69 -11.14 -14.21 15.08
CA ILE A 69 -9.73 -13.93 15.40
C ILE A 69 -8.96 -15.22 15.60
N GLN A 70 -7.70 -15.25 15.16
CA GLN A 70 -6.81 -16.37 15.46
C GLN A 70 -6.42 -16.39 16.93
N THR A 71 -6.55 -17.55 17.56
CA THR A 71 -6.17 -17.82 18.95
C THR A 71 -5.36 -19.11 19.05
N THR A 72 -4.76 -19.34 20.22
CA THR A 72 -4.02 -20.57 20.51
C THR A 72 -4.75 -21.34 21.61
N ASN A 73 -5.03 -22.61 21.38
CA ASN A 73 -5.44 -23.55 22.42
C ASN A 73 -4.23 -24.33 22.95
N SER A 74 -4.12 -24.46 24.27
CA SER A 74 -3.15 -25.30 24.96
C SER A 74 -3.83 -26.03 26.11
N GLY A 75 -4.04 -27.34 25.95
CA GLY A 75 -4.84 -28.13 26.88
C GLY A 75 -6.28 -27.63 26.98
N SER A 76 -6.73 -27.25 28.17
CA SER A 76 -8.08 -26.73 28.41
C SER A 76 -8.21 -25.21 28.31
N LEU A 77 -7.13 -24.50 27.93
CA LEU A 77 -7.10 -23.04 27.88
C LEU A 77 -6.89 -22.51 26.47
N TYR A 78 -7.66 -21.50 26.12
CA TYR A 78 -7.46 -20.64 24.96
C TYR A 78 -6.76 -19.36 25.38
N SER A 79 -6.00 -18.77 24.48
CA SER A 79 -5.28 -17.52 24.70
C SER A 79 -5.39 -16.57 23.50
N LEU A 80 -5.43 -15.26 23.75
CA LEU A 80 -5.31 -14.22 22.71
C LEU A 80 -3.86 -14.09 22.23
N ASN A 81 -3.38 -15.17 21.62
CA ASN A 81 -2.08 -15.32 21.00
C ASN A 81 -2.31 -15.95 19.61
N ASP A 82 -1.84 -15.28 18.56
CA ASP A 82 -1.99 -15.75 17.18
C ASP A 82 -0.74 -16.56 16.77
N PRO A 83 -0.84 -17.90 16.60
CA PRO A 83 0.30 -18.73 16.24
C PRO A 83 0.70 -18.59 14.76
N THR A 84 -0.16 -18.03 13.91
CA THR A 84 0.09 -17.82 12.47
C THR A 84 0.81 -16.51 12.18
N ARG A 85 0.87 -15.61 13.16
CA ARG A 85 1.59 -14.33 13.12
C ARG A 85 2.54 -14.26 14.32
N PRO A 86 3.73 -14.88 14.23
CA PRO A 86 4.62 -15.06 15.37
C PRO A 86 4.91 -13.77 16.12
N GLY A 87 4.57 -13.73 17.41
CA GLY A 87 4.77 -12.56 18.29
C GLY A 87 3.50 -11.73 18.55
N LEU A 88 2.40 -11.95 17.80
CA LEU A 88 1.14 -11.26 18.05
C LEU A 88 0.39 -11.90 19.22
N SER A 89 0.20 -11.12 20.28
CA SER A 89 -0.64 -11.47 21.43
C SER A 89 -1.18 -10.22 22.11
N CYS A 90 -2.22 -10.37 22.94
CA CYS A 90 -2.81 -9.24 23.67
C CYS A 90 -3.17 -9.60 25.12
N GLY A 91 -2.90 -8.67 26.04
CA GLY A 91 -3.25 -8.76 27.46
C GLY A 91 -3.41 -7.37 28.08
N PRO A 92 -3.82 -7.27 29.36
CA PRO A 92 -3.79 -5.99 30.06
C PRO A 92 -2.35 -5.52 30.27
N LEU A 93 -2.15 -4.21 30.33
CA LEU A 93 -0.87 -3.59 30.63
C LEU A 93 -0.33 -4.11 31.96
N ASN A 94 0.92 -4.56 31.97
CA ASN A 94 1.58 -5.22 33.11
C ASN A 94 0.94 -6.54 33.57
N GLY A 95 0.11 -7.18 32.74
CA GLY A 95 -0.47 -8.49 33.02
C GLY A 95 -0.12 -9.55 31.96
N PRO A 96 -0.57 -10.80 32.18
CA PRO A 96 -0.36 -11.88 31.23
C PRO A 96 -1.28 -11.72 30.00
N VAL A 97 -0.97 -12.42 28.91
CA VAL A 97 -1.90 -12.61 27.78
C VAL A 97 -3.24 -13.12 28.31
N PHE A 98 -4.35 -12.61 27.77
CA PHE A 98 -5.67 -13.09 28.18
C PHE A 98 -5.83 -14.58 27.90
N THR A 99 -6.33 -15.33 28.90
CA THR A 99 -6.61 -16.76 28.81
C THR A 99 -7.96 -17.11 29.42
N LYS A 100 -8.61 -18.15 28.89
CA LYS A 100 -9.85 -18.71 29.46
C LYS A 100 -10.16 -20.10 28.90
N THR A 101 -11.20 -20.76 29.41
CA THR A 101 -11.60 -22.12 29.02
C THR A 101 -12.51 -22.21 27.79
N THR A 102 -13.01 -21.08 27.28
CA THR A 102 -13.79 -21.00 26.03
C THR A 102 -13.07 -20.14 25.01
N ASP A 103 -13.42 -20.25 23.73
CA ASP A 103 -12.82 -19.44 22.65
C ASP A 103 -13.76 -18.29 22.18
N THR A 104 -14.50 -17.72 23.13
CA THR A 104 -15.47 -16.63 22.92
C THR A 104 -15.08 -15.40 23.73
N TRP A 105 -14.60 -14.33 23.10
CA TRP A 105 -13.88 -13.21 23.73
C TRP A 105 -14.66 -11.91 23.74
N GLY A 106 -14.52 -11.14 24.81
CA GLY A 106 -15.12 -9.83 24.94
C GLY A 106 -16.63 -9.87 25.13
N ASN A 107 -17.21 -8.70 25.34
CA ASN A 107 -18.64 -8.47 25.49
C ASN A 107 -19.17 -7.34 24.60
N GLY A 108 -18.36 -6.82 23.67
CA GLY A 108 -18.71 -5.71 22.77
C GLY A 108 -18.74 -4.32 23.42
N THR A 109 -18.61 -4.21 24.74
CA THR A 109 -18.57 -2.93 25.44
C THR A 109 -17.18 -2.30 25.35
N GLY A 110 -17.10 -1.03 24.95
CA GLY A 110 -15.83 -0.32 24.76
C GLY A 110 -14.95 -0.18 26.01
N THR A 111 -15.52 -0.25 27.21
CA THR A 111 -14.77 -0.20 28.47
C THR A 111 -14.17 -1.54 28.90
N SER A 112 -14.53 -2.65 28.23
CA SER A 112 -13.99 -3.97 28.53
C SER A 112 -12.61 -4.15 27.92
N LEU A 113 -11.62 -4.49 28.75
CA LEU A 113 -10.26 -4.77 28.28
C LEU A 113 -10.19 -6.02 27.40
N GLU A 114 -11.03 -7.03 27.65
CA GLU A 114 -11.08 -8.21 26.79
C GLU A 114 -11.66 -7.86 25.42
N THR A 115 -12.70 -7.00 25.36
CA THR A 115 -13.24 -6.44 24.10
C THR A 115 -12.18 -5.64 23.36
N ALA A 116 -11.45 -4.76 24.05
CA ALA A 116 -10.37 -3.99 23.43
C ALA A 116 -9.25 -4.88 22.87
N CYS A 117 -8.89 -5.96 23.56
CA CYS A 117 -7.95 -6.93 22.99
C CYS A 117 -8.54 -7.70 21.80
N VAL A 118 -9.85 -7.95 21.73
CA VAL A 118 -10.48 -8.50 20.52
C VAL A 118 -10.32 -7.53 19.35
N ASP A 119 -10.58 -6.23 19.56
CA ASP A 119 -10.41 -5.21 18.54
C ASP A 119 -8.96 -5.17 18.04
N VAL A 120 -8.00 -5.13 18.96
CA VAL A 120 -6.56 -5.13 18.64
C VAL A 120 -6.15 -6.38 17.88
N MET A 121 -6.58 -7.57 18.32
CA MET A 121 -6.23 -8.82 17.65
C MET A 121 -6.80 -8.86 16.22
N PHE A 122 -8.04 -8.42 16.03
CA PHE A 122 -8.63 -8.33 14.70
C PHE A 122 -7.88 -7.34 13.82
N ALA A 123 -7.71 -6.10 14.27
CA ALA A 123 -7.05 -5.04 13.51
C ALA A 123 -5.59 -5.38 13.18
N ALA A 124 -4.83 -5.93 14.13
CA ALA A 124 -3.44 -6.35 13.93
C ALA A 124 -3.33 -7.51 12.92
N GLN A 125 -4.25 -8.47 12.96
CA GLN A 125 -4.30 -9.57 11.98
C GLN A 125 -4.57 -9.05 10.57
N LYS A 126 -5.48 -8.08 10.43
CA LYS A 126 -5.80 -7.43 9.16
C LYS A 126 -4.69 -6.52 8.67
N HIS A 127 -4.01 -5.81 9.57
CA HIS A 127 -2.81 -5.05 9.26
C HIS A 127 -1.72 -5.96 8.67
N TRP A 128 -1.45 -7.13 9.27
CA TRP A 128 -0.53 -8.11 8.68
C TRP A 128 -0.94 -8.54 7.28
N ASP A 129 -2.23 -8.85 7.09
CA ASP A 129 -2.73 -9.32 5.81
C ASP A 129 -2.63 -8.22 4.75
N MET A 130 -2.90 -6.96 5.10
CA MET A 130 -2.65 -5.79 4.25
C MET A 130 -1.17 -5.65 3.87
N LEU A 131 -0.27 -5.73 4.84
CA LEU A 131 1.18 -5.69 4.60
C LEU A 131 1.60 -6.79 3.61
N ARG A 132 1.09 -8.02 3.76
CA ARG A 132 1.38 -9.15 2.87
C ARG A 132 0.78 -8.95 1.47
N ASP A 133 -0.53 -8.73 1.40
CA ASP A 133 -1.31 -8.83 0.17
C ASP A 133 -1.17 -7.58 -0.70
N TRP A 134 -1.15 -6.40 -0.08
CA TRP A 134 -1.03 -5.14 -0.82
C TRP A 134 0.43 -4.74 -1.02
N LEU A 135 1.28 -4.95 -0.01
CA LEU A 135 2.64 -4.40 -0.01
C LEU A 135 3.75 -5.43 -0.23
N GLY A 136 3.44 -6.73 -0.17
CA GLY A 136 4.43 -7.80 -0.29
C GLY A 136 5.41 -7.87 0.88
N ARG A 137 5.07 -7.27 2.03
CA ARG A 137 5.92 -7.26 3.23
C ARG A 137 5.64 -8.49 4.08
N ASN A 138 6.70 -9.22 4.46
CA ASN A 138 6.60 -10.36 5.36
C ASN A 138 6.56 -9.91 6.82
N GLY A 139 5.38 -9.52 7.30
CA GLY A 139 5.17 -9.13 8.68
C GLY A 139 5.63 -7.73 9.06
N VAL A 140 5.44 -7.35 10.33
CA VAL A 140 5.73 -5.98 10.80
C VAL A 140 7.23 -5.69 10.73
N ASP A 141 8.07 -6.65 11.13
CA ASP A 141 9.53 -6.51 11.03
C ASP A 141 10.11 -6.76 9.63
N GLY A 142 9.28 -7.19 8.67
CA GLY A 142 9.71 -7.53 7.31
C GLY A 142 10.41 -8.90 7.21
N ALA A 143 10.55 -9.63 8.31
CA ALA A 143 11.20 -10.94 8.42
C ALA A 143 10.28 -12.03 9.00
N GLY A 144 8.97 -11.78 9.03
CA GLY A 144 7.96 -12.75 9.44
C GLY A 144 7.61 -12.72 10.93
N ARG A 145 7.85 -11.61 11.64
CA ARG A 145 7.37 -11.44 13.03
C ARG A 145 6.46 -10.22 13.22
N PHE A 146 5.59 -10.39 14.21
CA PHE A 146 4.70 -9.40 14.79
C PHE A 146 5.16 -9.05 16.22
N TYR A 147 4.48 -8.10 16.85
CA TYR A 147 4.73 -7.64 18.21
C TYR A 147 3.47 -7.67 19.10
N PRO A 148 3.64 -7.91 20.41
CA PRO A 148 2.50 -7.95 21.33
C PRO A 148 1.82 -6.59 21.47
N ALA A 149 0.60 -6.63 22.00
CA ALA A 149 -0.16 -5.46 22.42
C ALA A 149 -0.51 -5.51 23.91
N SER A 150 -0.78 -4.34 24.49
CA SER A 150 -1.28 -4.21 25.85
C SER A 150 -2.41 -3.19 25.92
N VAL A 151 -3.51 -3.53 26.59
CA VAL A 151 -4.67 -2.64 26.77
C VAL A 151 -4.82 -2.20 28.23
N GLY A 152 -5.61 -1.17 28.50
CA GLY A 152 -5.87 -0.69 29.86
C GLY A 152 -4.81 0.25 30.40
N LEU A 153 -4.08 0.95 29.53
CA LEU A 153 -3.32 2.12 29.95
C LEU A 153 -4.28 3.17 30.53
N ASN A 154 -4.04 3.59 31.78
CA ASN A 154 -4.87 4.57 32.47
C ASN A 154 -4.53 6.01 32.06
N ASN A 155 -4.45 6.28 30.75
CA ASN A 155 -4.23 7.59 30.17
C ASN A 155 -5.03 7.72 28.87
N VAL A 156 -5.31 8.97 28.48
CA VAL A 156 -5.86 9.32 27.16
C VAL A 156 -4.76 9.26 26.11
N ASN A 157 -4.34 8.03 25.76
CA ASN A 157 -3.22 7.82 24.87
C ASN A 157 -3.14 6.39 24.30
N ALA A 158 -2.48 6.24 23.16
CA ALA A 158 -1.97 4.98 22.64
C ALA A 158 -0.57 5.21 22.07
N TYR A 159 0.34 4.25 22.24
CA TYR A 159 1.72 4.39 21.79
C TYR A 159 2.39 3.06 21.41
N TRP A 160 3.36 3.16 20.52
CA TRP A 160 4.37 2.14 20.23
C TRP A 160 5.64 2.44 21.03
N ASP A 161 6.20 1.45 21.71
CA ASP A 161 7.41 1.61 22.54
C ASP A 161 8.69 1.00 21.97
N GLY A 162 8.64 0.48 20.74
CA GLY A 162 9.73 -0.28 20.11
C GLY A 162 9.61 -1.80 20.28
N THR A 163 8.75 -2.26 21.19
CA THR A 163 8.57 -3.70 21.49
C THR A 163 7.12 -4.15 21.56
N ARG A 164 6.18 -3.23 21.78
CA ARG A 164 4.73 -3.48 21.83
C ARG A 164 3.92 -2.23 21.50
N ALA A 165 2.68 -2.45 21.09
CA ALA A 165 1.67 -1.40 21.06
C ALA A 165 0.92 -1.36 22.41
N VAL A 166 0.67 -0.16 22.94
CA VAL A 166 -0.03 0.04 24.22
C VAL A 166 -1.21 0.98 24.00
N PHE A 167 -2.39 0.58 24.48
CA PHE A 167 -3.64 1.28 24.26
C PHE A 167 -4.30 1.67 25.59
N GLY A 168 -4.70 2.94 25.67
CA GLY A 168 -5.47 3.50 26.77
C GLY A 168 -6.91 3.77 26.39
N HIS A 169 -7.50 4.81 26.98
CA HIS A 169 -8.92 5.14 26.80
C HIS A 169 -9.12 6.52 26.17
N ASN A 170 -10.33 6.82 25.70
CA ASN A 170 -10.68 8.19 25.33
C ASN A 170 -10.91 9.07 26.57
N SER A 171 -10.96 10.39 26.40
CA SER A 171 -11.14 11.36 27.49
C SER A 171 -12.42 11.12 28.32
N ALA A 172 -13.47 10.62 27.68
CA ALA A 172 -14.74 10.28 28.32
C ALA A 172 -14.72 8.94 29.08
N HIS A 173 -13.64 8.16 29.00
CA HIS A 173 -13.51 6.80 29.59
C HIS A 173 -14.63 5.84 29.15
N THR A 174 -15.17 6.03 27.94
CA THR A 174 -16.25 5.21 27.39
C THR A 174 -15.74 4.07 26.52
N LYS A 175 -14.51 4.18 26.01
CA LYS A 175 -13.89 3.16 25.16
C LYS A 175 -12.36 3.19 25.21
N GLN A 176 -11.75 2.04 24.92
CA GLN A 176 -10.32 1.95 24.62
C GLN A 176 -10.03 2.50 23.22
N LEU A 177 -8.79 2.96 23.00
CA LEU A 177 -8.33 3.52 21.73
C LEU A 177 -7.91 2.40 20.76
N THR A 178 -8.85 1.55 20.32
CA THR A 178 -8.56 0.30 19.59
C THR A 178 -9.33 0.16 18.27
N SER A 179 -9.68 1.27 17.61
CA SER A 179 -10.19 1.28 16.23
C SER A 179 -9.13 0.78 15.22
N LEU A 180 -9.55 0.45 13.99
CA LEU A 180 -8.68 -0.13 12.97
C LEU A 180 -7.50 0.78 12.65
N ASP A 181 -7.78 2.05 12.41
CA ASP A 181 -6.79 3.08 12.13
C ASP A 181 -5.81 3.29 13.29
N VAL A 182 -6.27 3.35 14.54
CA VAL A 182 -5.41 3.59 15.70
C VAL A 182 -4.49 2.40 15.96
N VAL A 183 -5.00 1.17 15.79
CA VAL A 183 -4.16 -0.04 15.88
C VAL A 183 -3.19 -0.09 14.70
N GLY A 184 -3.67 0.18 13.48
CA GLY A 184 -2.87 0.25 12.26
C GLY A 184 -1.79 1.34 12.34
N TYR A 185 -2.06 2.46 13.01
CA TYR A 185 -1.13 3.54 13.29
C TYR A 185 0.00 3.05 14.21
N GLN A 186 -0.30 2.36 15.32
CA GLN A 186 0.76 1.89 16.23
C GLN A 186 1.68 0.89 15.55
N TYR A 187 1.14 -0.04 14.77
CA TYR A 187 1.96 -0.98 14.01
C TYR A 187 2.59 -0.35 12.77
N GLY A 188 2.01 0.73 12.23
CA GLY A 188 2.61 1.58 11.21
C GLY A 188 3.90 2.27 11.68
N LEU A 189 3.94 2.73 12.94
CA LEU A 189 5.19 3.22 13.57
C LEU A 189 6.27 2.13 13.58
N ALA A 190 5.90 0.89 13.92
CA ALA A 190 6.83 -0.24 13.91
C ALA A 190 7.31 -0.56 12.47
N VAL A 191 6.42 -0.52 11.48
CA VAL A 191 6.82 -0.69 10.06
C VAL A 191 7.78 0.41 9.63
N TYR A 192 7.52 1.67 10.00
CA TYR A 192 8.42 2.80 9.71
C TYR A 192 9.80 2.61 10.34
N GLU A 193 9.86 2.17 11.59
CA GLU A 193 11.11 1.86 12.30
C GLU A 193 11.89 0.75 11.59
N MET A 194 11.20 -0.28 11.10
CA MET A 194 11.77 -1.47 10.46
C MET A 194 11.89 -1.37 8.93
N SER A 195 11.90 -0.16 8.37
CA SER A 195 12.00 0.08 6.93
C SER A 195 13.17 1.01 6.62
N GLY A 196 14.13 0.55 5.80
CA GLY A 196 15.33 1.32 5.49
C GLY A 196 16.14 1.67 6.75
N SER A 197 16.77 2.85 6.75
CA SER A 197 17.47 3.40 7.91
C SER A 197 17.25 4.90 7.98
N ASP A 198 16.85 5.45 9.12
CA ASP A 198 17.02 6.87 9.39
C ASP A 198 17.68 7.04 10.76
N ASP A 199 18.27 8.20 10.97
CA ASP A 199 18.77 8.59 12.28
C ASP A 199 17.66 9.15 13.17
N GLY A 200 16.42 9.20 12.66
CA GLY A 200 15.24 9.74 13.34
C GLY A 200 15.36 11.22 13.72
N ASN A 201 16.41 11.90 13.26
CA ASN A 201 16.77 13.24 13.68
C ASN A 201 16.18 14.28 12.72
N GLY A 202 15.83 15.43 13.28
CA GLY A 202 15.30 16.56 12.54
C GLY A 202 13.77 16.58 12.47
N ALA A 203 13.23 17.77 12.18
CA ALA A 203 11.80 18.02 12.15
C ALA A 203 11.09 17.16 11.10
N GLU A 204 11.66 17.08 9.90
CA GLU A 204 11.04 16.37 8.77
C GLU A 204 10.97 14.86 8.97
N ALA A 205 12.03 14.21 9.46
CA ALA A 205 12.00 12.77 9.72
C ALA A 205 10.95 12.41 10.79
N ARG A 206 10.82 13.23 11.82
CA ARG A 206 9.82 13.03 12.88
C ARG A 206 8.40 13.25 12.39
N ASP A 207 8.20 14.21 11.50
CA ASP A 207 6.89 14.49 10.89
C ASP A 207 6.50 13.36 9.91
N LEU A 208 7.43 12.92 9.05
CA LEU A 208 7.23 11.79 8.14
C LEU A 208 6.98 10.45 8.85
N ASN A 209 7.52 10.27 10.06
CA ASN A 209 7.22 9.11 10.89
C ASN A 209 5.75 9.11 11.34
N LYS A 210 5.19 10.28 11.66
CA LYS A 210 3.79 10.42 12.08
C LYS A 210 2.84 10.13 10.92
N SER A 211 3.03 10.81 9.79
CA SER A 211 2.22 10.56 8.59
C SER A 211 2.34 9.15 8.06
N ALA A 212 3.51 8.51 8.19
CA ALA A 212 3.64 7.12 7.80
C ALA A 212 2.72 6.21 8.62
N ALA A 213 2.60 6.46 9.93
CA ALA A 213 1.69 5.74 10.79
C ALA A 213 0.22 6.01 10.42
N ASP A 214 -0.15 7.27 10.16
CA ASP A 214 -1.50 7.63 9.70
C ASP A 214 -1.86 6.91 8.40
N ILE A 215 -0.96 6.95 7.40
CA ILE A 215 -1.12 6.21 6.14
C ILE A 215 -1.33 4.72 6.39
N PHE A 216 -0.57 4.09 7.29
CA PHE A 216 -0.74 2.67 7.59
C PHE A 216 -2.05 2.35 8.36
N GLY A 217 -2.53 3.28 9.20
CA GLY A 217 -3.85 3.24 9.81
C GLY A 217 -4.95 3.19 8.75
N THR A 218 -4.98 4.22 7.90
CA THR A 218 -5.91 4.35 6.77
C THR A 218 -5.84 3.14 5.81
N LEU A 219 -4.65 2.64 5.51
CA LEU A 219 -4.51 1.44 4.67
C LEU A 219 -5.13 0.20 5.32
N THR A 220 -5.13 0.12 6.65
CA THR A 220 -5.72 -0.99 7.38
C THR A 220 -7.25 -0.94 7.28
N GLU A 221 -7.87 0.22 7.46
CA GLU A 221 -9.32 0.41 7.24
C GLU A 221 -9.73 0.09 5.81
N HIS A 222 -9.01 0.65 4.83
CA HIS A 222 -9.29 0.41 3.41
C HIS A 222 -9.08 -1.05 2.99
N TYR A 223 -8.17 -1.78 3.64
CA TYR A 223 -8.01 -3.21 3.41
C TYR A 223 -9.17 -4.02 3.98
N VAL A 224 -9.64 -3.64 5.18
CA VAL A 224 -10.77 -4.30 5.84
C VAL A 224 -12.09 -4.01 5.12
N ASN A 225 -12.28 -2.79 4.65
CA ASN A 225 -13.41 -2.34 3.84
C ASN A 225 -14.77 -2.65 4.48
N HIS A 226 -14.94 -2.23 5.73
CA HIS A 226 -16.22 -2.33 6.43
C HIS A 226 -17.29 -1.44 5.83
N PRO A 227 -18.58 -1.75 6.09
CA PRO A 227 -19.69 -0.86 5.79
C PRO A 227 -19.73 0.35 6.74
N LEU A 228 -20.38 1.44 6.29
CA LEU A 228 -20.72 2.68 7.01
C LEU A 228 -21.23 2.55 8.47
N ALA A 229 -21.76 1.38 8.86
CA ALA A 229 -22.29 1.15 10.20
C ALA A 229 -21.22 0.73 11.22
N LEU A 230 -19.99 0.50 10.74
CA LEU A 230 -18.79 0.17 11.50
C LEU A 230 -17.71 1.20 11.13
N ASP A 231 -16.47 0.87 11.46
CA ASP A 231 -15.26 1.61 11.08
C ASP A 231 -14.96 1.47 9.58
N GLU A 232 -15.52 2.38 8.76
CA GLU A 232 -15.49 2.34 7.29
C GLU A 232 -14.20 2.90 6.66
N PRO A 233 -13.90 2.61 5.38
CA PRO A 233 -12.75 3.21 4.71
C PRO A 233 -12.88 4.72 4.54
N ASP A 234 -12.07 5.46 5.27
CA ASP A 234 -11.95 6.89 5.08
C ASP A 234 -10.51 7.40 5.22
N TYR A 235 -10.36 8.71 5.38
CA TYR A 235 -9.08 9.40 5.50
C TYR A 235 -9.07 10.30 6.73
N LEU A 236 -9.82 9.88 7.74
CA LEU A 236 -9.86 10.41 9.08
C LEU A 236 -8.97 9.53 9.95
N ILE A 237 -8.50 10.08 11.06
CA ILE A 237 -7.73 9.33 12.05
C ILE A 237 -8.36 9.58 13.42
N GLY A 238 -8.81 8.53 14.09
CA GLY A 238 -9.31 8.50 15.45
C GLY A 238 -10.73 9.01 15.61
N GLU A 239 -11.50 9.10 14.52
CA GLU A 239 -12.93 9.41 14.48
C GLU A 239 -13.76 8.44 15.33
N GLU A 240 -13.50 7.13 15.22
CA GLU A 240 -14.27 6.09 15.92
C GLU A 240 -14.01 6.11 17.42
N VAL A 241 -12.76 6.30 17.83
CA VAL A 241 -12.39 6.35 19.25
C VAL A 241 -12.74 7.68 19.90
N ASN A 242 -12.80 8.76 19.09
CA ASN A 242 -13.04 10.13 19.52
C ASN A 242 -12.17 10.49 20.74
N THR A 243 -10.84 10.37 20.56
CA THR A 243 -9.83 10.33 21.64
C THR A 243 -10.01 11.44 22.67
N VAL A 244 -10.30 12.67 22.23
CA VAL A 244 -10.43 13.85 23.11
C VAL A 244 -11.84 14.45 23.14
N GLY A 245 -12.81 13.86 22.44
CA GLY A 245 -14.19 14.33 22.41
C GLY A 245 -14.51 15.36 21.31
N THR A 246 -13.59 15.62 20.38
CA THR A 246 -13.74 16.62 19.31
C THR A 246 -13.84 16.02 17.90
N GLY A 247 -14.03 14.70 17.78
CA GLY A 247 -14.04 13.98 16.50
C GLY A 247 -12.64 13.49 16.11
N PRO A 248 -12.35 13.36 14.80
CA PRO A 248 -11.04 12.90 14.31
C PRO A 248 -9.91 13.82 14.73
N LEU A 249 -8.74 13.22 14.92
CA LEU A 249 -7.46 13.90 15.18
C LEU A 249 -6.87 14.49 13.90
N ILE A 250 -7.06 13.82 12.76
CA ILE A 250 -6.49 14.21 11.47
C ILE A 250 -7.55 14.05 10.38
N HIS A 251 -7.56 14.97 9.42
CA HIS A 251 -8.21 14.79 8.12
C HIS A 251 -7.11 14.77 7.06
N MET A 252 -6.72 13.60 6.56
CA MET A 252 -5.59 13.51 5.62
C MET A 252 -5.87 14.32 4.34
N TYR A 253 -7.12 14.41 3.90
CA TYR A 253 -7.50 15.19 2.71
C TYR A 253 -7.40 16.71 2.90
N ASN A 254 -7.48 17.22 4.14
CA ASN A 254 -7.32 18.64 4.47
C ASN A 254 -6.88 18.81 5.93
N PRO A 255 -5.58 18.58 6.24
CA PRO A 255 -5.07 18.56 7.61
C PRO A 255 -5.37 19.82 8.44
N SER A 256 -5.55 20.97 7.79
CA SER A 256 -5.89 22.24 8.45
C SER A 256 -7.23 22.24 9.18
N LEU A 257 -8.15 21.31 8.86
CA LEU A 257 -9.41 21.14 9.59
C LEU A 257 -9.20 20.73 11.05
N THR A 258 -8.08 20.07 11.36
CA THR A 258 -7.67 19.72 12.74
C THR A 258 -6.41 20.47 13.17
N GLY A 259 -6.13 21.62 12.56
CA GLY A 259 -5.05 22.52 12.97
C GLY A 259 -3.65 22.14 12.47
N GLN A 260 -3.53 21.18 11.55
CA GLN A 260 -2.27 20.80 10.94
C GLN A 260 -1.98 21.54 9.63
N GLN A 261 -0.74 21.44 9.13
CA GLN A 261 -0.35 22.08 7.89
C GLN A 261 -0.72 21.22 6.68
N ASN A 262 -1.46 21.79 5.71
CA ASN A 262 -1.71 21.13 4.43
C ASN A 262 -0.44 21.07 3.55
N CYS A 263 0.44 22.07 3.69
CA CYS A 263 1.54 22.32 2.77
C CYS A 263 2.88 22.15 3.48
N TYR A 264 3.87 21.61 2.78
CA TYR A 264 5.25 21.62 3.21
C TYR A 264 5.75 23.07 3.37
N GLY A 265 6.51 23.30 4.43
CA GLY A 265 7.03 24.60 4.83
C GLY A 265 7.72 24.52 6.20
N SER A 266 7.58 25.57 7.01
CA SER A 266 8.13 25.59 8.36
C SER A 266 7.36 24.65 9.29
N LEU A 267 7.87 23.43 9.47
CA LEU A 267 7.33 22.46 10.42
C LEU A 267 7.63 22.91 11.85
N LEU A 268 6.59 23.11 12.64
CA LEU A 268 6.70 23.45 14.07
C LEU A 268 6.30 22.24 14.91
N PRO A 269 7.01 21.96 16.01
CA PRO A 269 6.57 20.95 16.96
C PRO A 269 5.28 21.42 17.67
N PRO A 270 4.44 20.48 18.12
CA PRO A 270 4.51 19.03 17.88
C PRO A 270 4.27 18.66 16.41
N TYR A 271 4.98 17.64 15.93
CA TYR A 271 4.89 17.14 14.55
C TYR A 271 3.76 16.13 14.43
N TYR A 272 3.01 16.20 13.33
CA TYR A 272 1.80 15.42 13.13
C TYR A 272 1.66 14.80 11.73
N GLY A 273 2.54 15.12 10.77
CA GLY A 273 2.54 14.45 9.46
C GLY A 273 1.68 15.10 8.39
N GLY A 274 0.86 16.10 8.73
CA GLY A 274 -0.13 16.72 7.84
C GLY A 274 0.26 16.89 6.37
N PRO A 275 1.43 17.46 6.02
CA PRO A 275 1.80 17.61 4.61
C PRO A 275 1.91 16.27 3.85
N GLN A 276 2.50 15.22 4.44
CA GLN A 276 2.59 13.92 3.76
C GLN A 276 1.24 13.18 3.77
N ASP A 277 0.40 13.35 4.79
CA ASP A 277 -0.98 12.81 4.78
C ASP A 277 -1.77 13.38 3.60
N HIS A 278 -1.65 14.70 3.42
CA HIS A 278 -2.24 15.42 2.30
C HIS A 278 -1.67 14.97 0.95
N TRP A 279 -0.36 14.75 0.86
CA TRP A 279 0.25 14.16 -0.34
C TRP A 279 -0.32 12.78 -0.65
N PHE A 280 -0.49 11.93 0.36
CA PHE A 280 -0.97 10.57 0.16
C PHE A 280 -2.41 10.58 -0.35
N TYR A 281 -3.28 11.40 0.24
CA TYR A 281 -4.65 11.60 -0.23
C TYR A 281 -4.68 12.09 -1.69
N LEU A 282 -3.93 13.15 -2.02
CA LEU A 282 -3.88 13.71 -3.36
C LEU A 282 -3.34 12.72 -4.39
N LEU A 283 -2.38 11.85 -4.02
CA LEU A 283 -1.89 10.79 -4.89
C LEU A 283 -2.96 9.70 -5.09
N ALA A 284 -3.60 9.24 -4.01
CA ALA A 284 -4.57 8.16 -4.06
C ALA A 284 -5.87 8.56 -4.77
N GLU A 285 -6.42 9.72 -4.43
CA GLU A 285 -7.79 10.13 -4.78
C GLU A 285 -7.84 11.35 -5.71
N GLY A 286 -6.85 12.24 -5.62
CA GLY A 286 -6.83 13.50 -6.36
C GLY A 286 -7.60 14.62 -5.66
N THR A 287 -7.91 15.68 -6.40
CA THR A 287 -8.42 16.93 -5.80
C THR A 287 -9.94 16.92 -5.57
N ASN A 288 -10.70 16.33 -6.50
CA ASN A 288 -12.17 16.28 -6.46
C ASN A 288 -12.69 14.88 -6.83
N PRO A 289 -12.34 13.84 -6.06
CA PRO A 289 -12.82 12.47 -6.30
C PRO A 289 -14.34 12.36 -6.12
N PRO A 290 -15.05 11.61 -6.99
CA PRO A 290 -16.48 11.33 -6.79
C PRO A 290 -16.74 10.57 -5.48
N GLY A 291 -17.71 11.03 -4.69
CA GLY A 291 -18.12 10.37 -3.44
C GLY A 291 -17.12 10.47 -2.29
N LYS A 292 -16.07 11.29 -2.41
CA LYS A 292 -15.04 11.50 -1.39
C LYS A 292 -14.80 13.01 -1.18
N PRO A 293 -14.21 13.43 -0.05
CA PRO A 293 -13.99 14.85 0.23
C PRO A 293 -13.15 15.57 -0.84
N ALA A 294 -13.43 16.84 -1.10
CA ALA A 294 -12.53 17.66 -1.90
C ALA A 294 -11.27 18.02 -1.09
N SER A 295 -10.13 18.11 -1.77
CA SER A 295 -8.83 18.39 -1.15
C SER A 295 -8.19 19.65 -1.76
N PRO A 296 -7.61 20.56 -0.95
CA PRO A 296 -6.98 21.77 -1.47
C PRO A 296 -5.65 21.45 -2.19
N VAL A 297 -5.13 22.41 -2.97
CA VAL A 297 -3.78 22.33 -3.55
C VAL A 297 -2.97 23.55 -3.15
N CYS A 298 -1.74 23.34 -2.69
CA CYS A 298 -0.85 24.40 -2.24
C CYS A 298 -0.04 25.05 -3.37
N ALA A 299 0.32 24.29 -4.40
CA ALA A 299 1.08 24.74 -5.58
C ALA A 299 0.95 23.78 -6.78
N GLY A 300 1.36 24.19 -7.97
CA GLY A 300 1.30 23.33 -9.16
C GLY A 300 -0.11 23.28 -9.78
N PRO A 301 -0.51 22.17 -10.43
CA PRO A 301 -1.80 22.09 -11.10
C PRO A 301 -2.95 22.18 -10.09
N SER A 302 -3.98 22.96 -10.41
CA SER A 302 -5.17 23.14 -9.55
C SER A 302 -6.05 21.89 -9.45
N SER A 303 -5.79 20.86 -10.25
CA SER A 303 -6.50 19.58 -10.24
C SER A 303 -5.54 18.43 -10.47
N LEU A 304 -5.68 17.38 -9.66
CA LEU A 304 -4.98 16.11 -9.74
C LEU A 304 -6.02 14.99 -9.87
N THR A 305 -5.66 13.98 -10.66
CA THR A 305 -6.40 12.71 -10.76
C THR A 305 -5.67 11.67 -9.92
N GLY A 306 -6.38 11.05 -8.97
CA GLY A 306 -5.82 9.98 -8.15
C GLY A 306 -5.46 8.73 -8.96
N ILE A 307 -4.45 7.99 -8.49
CA ILE A 307 -4.04 6.71 -9.09
C ILE A 307 -4.66 5.49 -8.38
N GLY A 308 -5.51 5.72 -7.38
CA GLY A 308 -6.11 4.72 -6.51
C GLY A 308 -5.22 4.34 -5.34
N ILE A 309 -5.86 4.10 -4.19
CA ILE A 309 -5.17 3.87 -2.91
C ILE A 309 -4.17 2.71 -2.95
N GLN A 310 -4.46 1.59 -3.60
CA GLN A 310 -3.54 0.44 -3.64
C GLN A 310 -2.23 0.75 -4.39
N LYS A 311 -2.28 1.52 -5.48
CA LYS A 311 -1.06 1.95 -6.18
C LYS A 311 -0.29 2.96 -5.33
N ALA A 312 -0.98 3.92 -4.72
CA ALA A 312 -0.40 4.89 -3.81
C ALA A 312 0.30 4.22 -2.61
N ALA A 313 -0.35 3.21 -2.01
CA ALA A 313 0.18 2.41 -0.91
C ALA A 313 1.51 1.74 -1.25
N ARG A 314 1.57 1.06 -2.41
CA ARG A 314 2.80 0.41 -2.90
C ARG A 314 3.91 1.41 -3.20
N ILE A 315 3.58 2.56 -3.79
CA ILE A 315 4.55 3.63 -4.07
C ILE A 315 5.11 4.21 -2.78
N PHE A 316 4.24 4.53 -1.81
CA PHE A 316 4.61 5.02 -0.50
C PHE A 316 5.52 4.01 0.21
N TYR A 317 5.09 2.75 0.33
CA TYR A 317 5.83 1.72 1.03
C TYR A 317 7.21 1.44 0.39
N LEU A 318 7.29 1.30 -0.93
CA LEU A 318 8.58 1.07 -1.59
C LEU A 318 9.48 2.31 -1.62
N GLY A 319 8.89 3.51 -1.52
CA GLY A 319 9.64 4.74 -1.20
C GLY A 319 10.20 4.69 0.21
N LEU A 320 9.39 4.29 1.20
CA LEU A 320 9.78 4.16 2.60
C LEU A 320 10.89 3.11 2.81
N GLN A 321 10.89 2.00 2.06
CA GLN A 321 11.98 1.02 2.08
C GLN A 321 13.34 1.62 1.67
N ARG A 322 13.35 2.77 0.99
CA ARG A 322 14.57 3.50 0.59
C ARG A 322 14.97 4.59 1.58
N LYS A 323 14.35 4.61 2.77
CA LYS A 323 14.70 5.52 3.85
C LYS A 323 16.19 5.42 4.18
N SER A 324 16.85 6.58 4.29
CA SER A 324 18.30 6.72 4.53
C SER A 324 18.57 7.82 5.58
N LEU A 325 19.75 7.79 6.22
CA LEU A 325 20.19 8.76 7.24
C LEU A 325 20.01 10.21 6.78
N GLY A 326 19.33 11.05 7.57
CA GLY A 326 18.91 12.39 7.13
C GLY A 326 17.64 12.35 6.26
N TRP A 327 16.70 11.48 6.60
CA TRP A 327 15.42 11.35 5.90
C TRP A 327 14.65 12.68 5.94
N SER A 328 14.04 13.04 4.82
CA SER A 328 13.42 14.35 4.59
C SER A 328 12.33 14.26 3.54
N TYR A 329 11.47 15.28 3.45
CA TYR A 329 10.41 15.38 2.44
C TYR A 329 10.99 15.32 1.03
N GLY A 330 12.12 16.00 0.79
CA GLY A 330 12.83 15.92 -0.48
C GLY A 330 13.31 14.51 -0.82
N ARG A 331 13.86 13.77 0.15
CA ARG A 331 14.29 12.39 -0.08
C ARG A 331 13.13 11.42 -0.27
N ALA A 332 12.05 11.59 0.51
CA ALA A 332 10.81 10.85 0.33
C ALA A 332 10.23 11.08 -1.08
N ARG A 333 10.27 12.31 -1.59
CA ARG A 333 9.88 12.66 -2.96
C ARG A 333 10.67 11.89 -4.01
N VAL A 334 12.00 11.92 -3.94
CA VAL A 334 12.85 11.17 -4.89
C VAL A 334 12.59 9.67 -4.79
N ALA A 335 12.52 9.12 -3.58
CA ALA A 335 12.35 7.69 -3.34
C ALA A 335 11.01 7.16 -3.86
N THR A 336 9.91 7.87 -3.59
CA THR A 336 8.56 7.48 -4.05
C THR A 336 8.42 7.67 -5.56
N MET A 337 9.01 8.71 -6.16
CA MET A 337 9.04 8.84 -7.62
C MET A 337 9.81 7.68 -8.27
N GLN A 338 10.94 7.26 -7.70
CA GLN A 338 11.69 6.09 -8.19
C GLN A 338 10.88 4.80 -8.04
N ALA A 339 10.18 4.63 -6.92
CA ALA A 339 9.28 3.50 -6.72
C ALA A 339 8.16 3.47 -7.77
N ALA A 340 7.49 4.60 -8.00
CA ALA A 340 6.43 4.72 -8.99
C ALA A 340 6.92 4.39 -10.41
N LYS A 341 8.08 4.93 -10.81
CA LYS A 341 8.68 4.64 -12.11
C LYS A 341 9.01 3.16 -12.27
N ASN A 342 9.57 2.52 -11.23
CA ASN A 342 9.96 1.12 -11.29
C ASN A 342 8.77 0.16 -11.32
N LEU A 343 7.69 0.49 -10.61
CA LEU A 343 6.51 -0.36 -10.51
C LEU A 343 5.57 -0.23 -11.71
N TYR A 344 5.34 1.00 -12.16
CA TYR A 344 4.23 1.29 -13.08
C TYR A 344 4.64 2.16 -14.28
N GLY A 345 5.77 2.85 -14.19
CA GLY A 345 6.30 3.68 -15.27
C GLY A 345 5.95 5.15 -15.13
N CYS A 346 6.01 5.86 -16.27
CA CYS A 346 5.96 7.32 -16.30
C CYS A 346 4.63 7.95 -15.85
N PRO A 347 3.44 7.41 -16.15
CA PRO A 347 2.19 8.02 -15.71
C PRO A 347 2.09 8.14 -14.19
N GLU A 348 2.32 7.05 -13.46
CA GLU A 348 2.28 7.04 -11.99
C GLU A 348 3.43 7.85 -11.39
N MET A 349 4.64 7.80 -11.97
CA MET A 349 5.75 8.65 -11.52
C MET A 349 5.40 10.14 -11.67
N ASN A 350 4.75 10.54 -12.78
CA ASN A 350 4.30 11.91 -12.98
C ASN A 350 3.17 12.29 -12.02
N ALA A 351 2.24 11.39 -11.72
CA ALA A 351 1.21 11.60 -10.71
C ALA A 351 1.81 11.78 -9.30
N THR A 352 2.77 10.92 -8.92
CA THR A 352 3.55 11.07 -7.68
C THR A 352 4.29 12.40 -7.62
N LYS A 353 4.94 12.81 -8.72
CA LYS A 353 5.61 14.11 -8.84
C LYS A 353 4.62 15.26 -8.66
N ALA A 354 3.46 15.19 -9.30
CA ALA A 354 2.41 16.20 -9.22
C ALA A 354 1.87 16.34 -7.80
N ALA A 355 1.60 15.22 -7.11
CA ALA A 355 1.14 15.23 -5.73
C ALA A 355 2.18 15.87 -4.78
N TRP A 356 3.46 15.56 -4.94
CA TRP A 356 4.51 16.21 -4.11
C TRP A 356 4.60 17.72 -4.38
N THR A 357 4.40 18.13 -5.63
CA THR A 357 4.35 19.56 -5.99
C THR A 357 3.08 20.21 -5.44
N ALA A 358 1.96 19.48 -5.40
CA ALA A 358 0.69 19.93 -4.86
C ALA A 358 0.78 20.34 -3.39
N ILE A 359 1.67 19.71 -2.62
CA ILE A 359 1.95 20.07 -1.22
C ILE A 359 3.18 20.97 -1.05
N ARG A 360 3.70 21.63 -2.11
CA ARG A 360 4.88 22.53 -2.08
C ARG A 360 6.24 21.88 -1.77
N VAL A 361 6.40 20.56 -1.85
CA VAL A 361 7.76 19.99 -1.77
C VAL A 361 8.49 20.31 -3.08
N PRO A 362 9.61 21.07 -3.03
CA PRO A 362 10.30 21.50 -4.24
C PRO A 362 10.92 20.31 -4.97
N GLY A 363 11.10 20.47 -6.29
CA GLY A 363 11.81 19.48 -7.09
C GLY A 363 13.22 19.24 -6.57
N GLN A 364 13.68 18.00 -6.61
CA GLN A 364 14.96 17.59 -6.05
C GLN A 364 15.96 17.16 -7.12
N VAL A 365 17.25 17.31 -6.81
CA VAL A 365 18.31 16.68 -7.60
C VAL A 365 18.20 15.16 -7.46
N GLY A 366 18.35 14.43 -8.57
CA GLY A 366 18.24 12.97 -8.58
C GLY A 366 16.82 12.44 -8.74
N GLU A 367 15.82 13.31 -8.98
CA GLU A 367 14.50 12.84 -9.43
C GLU A 367 14.64 11.99 -10.70
N PRO A 368 13.99 10.82 -10.77
CA PRO A 368 13.95 10.06 -12.01
C PRO A 368 13.25 10.88 -13.09
N THR A 369 13.78 10.81 -14.31
CA THR A 369 13.21 11.47 -15.48
C THR A 369 12.44 10.48 -16.35
N CYS A 370 11.46 11.00 -17.07
CA CYS A 370 10.85 10.31 -18.20
C CYS A 370 11.21 11.07 -19.46
N SER A 371 12.05 10.48 -20.30
CA SER A 371 12.34 11.02 -21.62
C SER A 371 11.12 10.81 -22.50
N MET A 372 10.38 11.88 -22.80
CA MET A 372 9.52 11.88 -23.99
C MET A 372 10.46 11.99 -25.21
N PRO A 373 10.34 11.17 -26.25
CA PRO A 373 10.94 11.51 -27.53
C PRO A 373 10.33 12.84 -27.97
N THR A 374 11.14 13.89 -28.06
CA THR A 374 10.72 15.13 -28.70
C THR A 374 10.33 14.79 -30.14
N PRO A 375 9.11 15.11 -30.63
CA PRO A 375 8.80 14.94 -32.04
C PRO A 375 9.74 15.84 -32.82
N THR A 376 10.68 15.24 -33.55
CA THR A 376 11.57 15.98 -34.44
C THR A 376 10.71 16.55 -35.57
N PRO A 377 10.76 17.87 -35.87
CA PRO A 377 10.00 18.42 -36.98
C PRO A 377 10.46 17.74 -38.28
N SER A 378 9.54 17.13 -39.02
CA SER A 378 9.82 16.56 -40.34
C SER A 378 10.23 17.66 -41.31
N GLY A 379 11.53 17.74 -41.62
CA GLY A 379 12.07 18.48 -42.75
C GLY A 379 11.98 17.64 -44.03
N ALA A 380 11.51 18.28 -45.11
CA ALA A 380 11.19 17.73 -46.42
C ALA A 380 12.38 17.09 -47.21
N PRO A 381 12.11 16.29 -48.26
CA PRO A 381 13.05 15.31 -48.84
C PRO A 381 13.74 15.77 -50.15
N SER A 382 14.95 15.24 -50.43
CA SER A 382 15.50 15.09 -51.79
C SER A 382 16.86 14.33 -51.82
N PRO A 383 17.32 13.74 -52.96
CA PRO A 383 17.05 12.33 -53.27
C PRO A 383 18.28 11.48 -53.69
N THR A 384 18.05 10.15 -53.78
CA THR A 384 18.73 9.11 -54.61
C THR A 384 20.21 8.77 -54.31
N SER A 385 20.70 7.52 -54.29
CA SER A 385 20.19 6.13 -54.43
C SER A 385 21.42 5.18 -54.19
N PRO A 386 21.39 3.86 -54.45
CA PRO A 386 21.04 2.77 -53.52
C PRO A 386 22.22 1.82 -53.20
N SER A 387 22.04 0.92 -52.23
CA SER A 387 22.55 -0.49 -52.16
C SER A 387 23.05 -0.87 -50.76
N GLY A 388 22.48 -1.93 -50.18
CA GLY A 388 23.09 -2.70 -49.08
C GLY A 388 22.15 -2.91 -47.89
N PRO A 389 22.03 -4.15 -47.36
CA PRO A 389 20.89 -4.59 -46.57
C PRO A 389 20.86 -3.97 -45.17
N SER A 390 19.63 -3.74 -44.72
CA SER A 390 19.23 -3.38 -43.36
C SER A 390 20.00 -4.16 -42.29
N SER A 391 21.01 -3.53 -41.69
CA SER A 391 21.57 -3.98 -40.42
C SER A 391 20.66 -3.49 -39.28
N SER A 392 19.70 -4.32 -38.87
CA SER A 392 19.00 -4.13 -37.59
C SER A 392 20.03 -4.07 -36.46
N PRO A 393 20.09 -3.01 -35.65
CA PRO A 393 20.94 -3.02 -34.49
C PRO A 393 20.13 -3.58 -33.32
N SER A 394 20.10 -4.91 -33.08
CA SER A 394 19.73 -5.47 -31.77
C SER A 394 19.85 -7.00 -31.66
N GLY A 395 20.32 -7.47 -30.50
CA GLY A 395 20.64 -8.87 -30.20
C GLY A 395 19.45 -9.82 -29.97
N ILE A 396 18.23 -9.43 -30.35
CA ILE A 396 17.03 -10.29 -30.33
C ILE A 396 16.21 -10.08 -31.61
N THR A 397 15.57 -11.14 -32.12
CA THR A 397 14.71 -11.12 -33.32
C THR A 397 13.45 -11.95 -33.09
N VAL A 398 12.40 -11.72 -33.88
CA VAL A 398 11.15 -12.50 -33.86
C VAL A 398 10.90 -13.20 -35.19
N ASP A 399 10.31 -14.39 -35.13
CA ASP A 399 9.97 -15.21 -36.29
C ASP A 399 8.64 -15.97 -36.04
N PRO A 400 7.57 -15.71 -36.81
CA PRO A 400 7.48 -14.72 -37.89
C PRO A 400 7.47 -13.28 -37.34
N PRO A 401 7.86 -12.27 -38.14
CA PRO A 401 7.85 -10.86 -37.71
C PRO A 401 6.45 -10.25 -37.66
N SER A 402 5.44 -10.91 -38.23
CA SER A 402 4.04 -10.47 -38.22
C SER A 402 3.08 -11.65 -38.31
N ALA A 403 1.86 -11.50 -37.78
CA ALA A 403 0.77 -12.45 -38.02
C ALA A 403 -0.59 -11.74 -38.08
N ARG A 404 -1.52 -12.31 -38.85
CA ARG A 404 -2.95 -11.96 -38.87
C ARG A 404 -3.72 -12.93 -37.98
N VAL A 405 -4.54 -12.41 -37.08
CA VAL A 405 -5.30 -13.20 -36.10
C VAL A 405 -6.71 -12.64 -35.96
N GLY A 406 -7.71 -13.51 -36.09
CA GLY A 406 -9.12 -13.16 -35.84
C GLY A 406 -9.40 -12.87 -34.36
N PRO A 407 -10.41 -12.05 -34.03
CA PRO A 407 -10.91 -11.94 -32.66
C PRO A 407 -11.30 -13.32 -32.11
N GLY A 408 -10.75 -13.70 -30.95
CA GLY A 408 -10.90 -15.03 -30.36
C GLY A 408 -9.81 -16.04 -30.73
N GLY A 409 -8.88 -15.69 -31.63
CA GLY A 409 -7.77 -16.53 -32.07
C GLY A 409 -6.48 -16.33 -31.25
N SER A 410 -5.43 -17.05 -31.65
CA SER A 410 -4.08 -16.88 -31.10
C SER A 410 -3.00 -17.07 -32.16
N THR A 411 -1.80 -16.52 -31.91
CA THR A 411 -0.61 -16.76 -32.73
C THR A 411 0.59 -17.04 -31.85
N THR A 412 1.58 -17.74 -32.41
CA THR A 412 2.84 -18.07 -31.75
C THR A 412 4.00 -17.42 -32.49
N VAL A 413 4.94 -16.85 -31.73
CA VAL A 413 6.10 -16.13 -32.25
C VAL A 413 7.36 -16.64 -31.55
N GLN A 414 8.35 -17.07 -32.32
CA GLN A 414 9.65 -17.46 -31.78
C GLN A 414 10.51 -16.22 -31.54
N ILE A 415 11.08 -16.08 -30.35
CA ILE A 415 12.05 -15.04 -30.02
C ILE A 415 13.45 -15.65 -30.09
N LYS A 416 14.23 -15.26 -31.09
CA LYS A 416 15.59 -15.76 -31.31
C LYS A 416 16.59 -14.75 -30.75
N LEU A 417 17.45 -15.22 -29.84
CA LEU A 417 18.59 -14.47 -29.32
C LEU A 417 19.76 -14.56 -30.31
N SER A 418 20.44 -13.44 -30.58
CA SER A 418 21.65 -13.44 -31.42
C SER A 418 22.82 -14.11 -30.67
N PRO A 419 23.76 -14.78 -31.39
CA PRO A 419 24.95 -15.37 -30.78
C PRO A 419 25.72 -14.34 -29.92
N GLY A 420 26.01 -14.71 -28.67
CA GLY A 420 26.69 -13.83 -27.70
C GLY A 420 25.76 -13.12 -26.69
N THR A 421 24.43 -13.23 -26.83
CA THR A 421 23.49 -12.77 -25.79
C THR A 421 23.37 -13.83 -24.70
N PRO A 422 23.52 -13.50 -23.39
CA PRO A 422 23.34 -14.47 -22.32
C PRO A 422 21.94 -15.11 -22.36
N ARG A 423 21.87 -16.43 -22.18
CA ARG A 423 20.61 -17.18 -22.35
C ARG A 423 19.58 -16.92 -21.25
N GLN A 424 19.98 -16.29 -20.14
CA GLN A 424 19.15 -15.98 -18.97
C GLN A 424 18.86 -14.48 -18.82
N VAL A 425 18.47 -13.82 -19.90
CA VAL A 425 18.08 -12.40 -19.88
C VAL A 425 16.57 -12.28 -19.62
N PRO A 426 16.09 -11.47 -18.65
CA PRO A 426 14.67 -11.15 -18.50
C PRO A 426 14.05 -10.65 -19.81
N LEU A 427 12.88 -11.20 -20.16
CA LEU A 427 12.13 -10.82 -21.36
C LEU A 427 10.79 -10.21 -20.96
N SER A 428 10.41 -9.12 -21.61
CA SER A 428 9.09 -8.51 -21.47
C SER A 428 8.49 -8.18 -22.83
N ALA A 429 7.16 -8.05 -22.87
CA ALA A 429 6.42 -7.61 -24.04
C ALA A 429 5.56 -6.39 -23.69
N SER A 430 5.45 -5.42 -24.59
CA SER A 430 4.63 -4.22 -24.43
C SER A 430 4.00 -3.81 -25.77
N GLY A 431 3.04 -2.88 -25.75
CA GLY A 431 2.35 -2.42 -26.97
C GLY A 431 1.20 -3.32 -27.44
N SER A 432 0.82 -4.34 -26.65
CA SER A 432 -0.35 -5.16 -26.93
C SER A 432 -1.64 -4.34 -26.84
N PRO A 433 -2.57 -4.47 -27.79
CA PRO A 433 -3.85 -3.79 -27.72
C PRO A 433 -4.75 -4.35 -26.61
N ALA A 434 -5.76 -3.56 -26.22
CA ALA A 434 -6.77 -3.98 -25.25
C ALA A 434 -7.43 -5.31 -25.69
N GLY A 435 -7.54 -6.25 -24.74
CA GLY A 435 -8.06 -7.59 -25.00
C GLY A 435 -7.05 -8.58 -25.57
N THR A 436 -5.77 -8.21 -25.74
CA THR A 436 -4.69 -9.14 -26.09
C THR A 436 -3.85 -9.51 -24.87
N ALA A 437 -3.53 -10.79 -24.72
CA ALA A 437 -2.61 -11.30 -23.69
C ALA A 437 -1.37 -11.92 -24.33
N VAL A 438 -0.19 -11.57 -23.84
CA VAL A 438 1.09 -12.11 -24.32
C VAL A 438 1.73 -12.94 -23.21
N SER A 439 1.98 -14.21 -23.49
CA SER A 439 2.64 -15.15 -22.57
C SER A 439 3.96 -15.62 -23.18
N ILE A 440 5.07 -15.36 -22.49
CA ILE A 440 6.40 -15.79 -22.93
C ILE A 440 6.76 -17.09 -22.20
N ILE A 441 6.94 -18.16 -22.95
CA ILE A 441 7.34 -19.49 -22.48
C ILE A 441 8.79 -19.73 -22.88
N ARG A 442 9.59 -20.21 -21.93
CA ARG A 442 11.00 -20.55 -22.15
C ARG A 442 11.24 -22.00 -21.80
N ASP A 443 11.72 -22.74 -22.79
CA ASP A 443 12.17 -24.11 -22.64
C ASP A 443 13.70 -24.19 -22.79
N ASP A 444 14.27 -25.35 -22.50
CA ASP A 444 15.70 -25.60 -22.64
C ASP A 444 16.22 -25.51 -24.08
N GLN A 445 15.35 -25.48 -25.10
CA GLN A 445 15.73 -25.36 -26.51
C GLN A 445 15.17 -24.13 -27.26
N SER A 446 14.10 -23.47 -26.77
CA SER A 446 13.46 -22.34 -27.49
C SER A 446 12.83 -21.29 -26.57
N THR A 447 12.58 -20.09 -27.10
CA THR A 447 11.81 -19.03 -26.42
C THR A 447 10.65 -18.65 -27.31
N THR A 448 9.43 -18.83 -26.80
CA THR A 448 8.19 -18.70 -27.56
C THR A 448 7.26 -17.69 -26.90
N ALA A 449 6.71 -16.76 -27.64
CA ALA A 449 5.62 -15.89 -27.21
C ALA A 449 4.29 -16.37 -27.81
N ILE A 450 3.30 -16.64 -26.96
CA ILE A 450 1.93 -16.91 -27.35
C ILE A 450 1.12 -15.62 -27.16
N ILE A 451 0.48 -15.17 -28.23
CA ILE A 451 -0.34 -13.95 -28.26
C ILE A 451 -1.79 -14.39 -28.46
N ASN A 452 -2.60 -14.22 -27.42
CA ASN A 452 -4.04 -14.52 -27.44
C ASN A 452 -4.82 -13.24 -27.70
N VAL A 453 -5.72 -13.25 -28.68
CA VAL A 453 -6.55 -12.11 -29.08
C VAL A 453 -7.99 -12.41 -28.66
N SER A 454 -8.53 -11.66 -27.70
CA SER A 454 -9.92 -11.84 -27.27
C SER A 454 -10.92 -11.42 -28.35
N ALA A 455 -12.16 -11.92 -28.27
CA ALA A 455 -13.23 -11.54 -29.20
C ALA A 455 -13.57 -10.03 -29.18
N GLY A 456 -13.27 -9.33 -28.09
CA GLY A 456 -13.51 -7.88 -27.95
C GLY A 456 -12.33 -7.00 -28.39
N THR A 457 -11.24 -7.58 -28.92
CA THR A 457 -10.07 -6.80 -29.34
C THR A 457 -10.41 -5.99 -30.61
N PRO A 458 -10.20 -4.66 -30.61
CA PRO A 458 -10.47 -3.85 -31.80
C PRO A 458 -9.65 -4.32 -33.00
N GLN A 459 -10.24 -4.26 -34.19
CA GLN A 459 -9.52 -4.55 -35.43
C GLN A 459 -8.50 -3.44 -35.69
N GLY A 460 -7.32 -3.82 -36.18
CA GLY A 460 -6.22 -2.90 -36.39
C GLY A 460 -4.87 -3.59 -36.53
N THR A 461 -3.86 -2.79 -36.88
CA THR A 461 -2.46 -3.23 -36.89
C THR A 461 -1.75 -2.67 -35.67
N TYR A 462 -1.13 -3.54 -34.89
CA TYR A 462 -0.51 -3.24 -33.61
C TYR A 462 0.94 -3.70 -33.60
N THR A 463 1.81 -2.93 -32.95
CA THR A 463 3.22 -3.26 -32.79
C THR A 463 3.48 -3.72 -31.36
N ILE A 464 3.73 -5.02 -31.20
CA ILE A 464 4.17 -5.60 -29.93
C ILE A 464 5.69 -5.51 -29.88
N THR A 465 6.22 -4.90 -28.83
CA THR A 465 7.65 -4.75 -28.61
C THR A 465 8.12 -5.75 -27.57
N PHE A 466 9.06 -6.62 -27.95
CA PHE A 466 9.76 -7.51 -27.04
C PHE A 466 11.07 -6.87 -26.62
N VAL A 467 11.38 -6.96 -25.32
CA VAL A 467 12.59 -6.37 -24.72
C VAL A 467 13.34 -7.46 -23.96
N ALA A 468 14.64 -7.59 -24.22
CA ALA A 468 15.59 -8.38 -23.45
C ALA A 468 16.53 -7.44 -22.68
N THR A 469 16.52 -7.52 -21.35
CA THR A 469 17.26 -6.59 -20.48
C THR A 469 18.41 -7.28 -19.74
N SER A 470 19.67 -7.03 -20.12
CA SER A 470 20.85 -7.38 -19.32
C SER A 470 21.21 -6.26 -18.34
N GLU A 471 22.10 -6.52 -17.38
CA GLU A 471 22.55 -5.54 -16.37
C GLU A 471 23.03 -4.22 -17.00
N ASP A 472 23.68 -4.29 -18.17
CA ASP A 472 24.26 -3.11 -18.83
C ASP A 472 23.54 -2.67 -20.12
N SER A 473 22.51 -3.37 -20.60
CA SER A 473 21.85 -3.00 -21.87
C SER A 473 20.47 -3.62 -22.07
N ALA A 474 19.60 -2.92 -22.80
CA ALA A 474 18.35 -3.49 -23.30
C ALA A 474 18.42 -3.66 -24.83
N LYS A 475 17.97 -4.81 -25.33
CA LYS A 475 17.79 -5.09 -26.76
C LYS A 475 16.31 -5.27 -27.04
N THR A 476 15.83 -4.73 -28.16
CA THR A 476 14.42 -4.75 -28.51
C THR A 476 14.19 -5.32 -29.90
N THR A 477 13.05 -5.98 -30.08
CA THR A 477 12.53 -6.38 -31.40
C THR A 477 11.03 -6.16 -31.45
N HIS A 478 10.49 -6.02 -32.65
CA HIS A 478 9.07 -5.72 -32.85
C HIS A 478 8.39 -6.84 -33.61
N PHE A 479 7.16 -7.15 -33.20
CA PHE A 479 6.24 -8.05 -33.87
C PHE A 479 4.99 -7.28 -34.26
N THR A 480 4.55 -7.42 -35.51
CA THR A 480 3.32 -6.79 -36.01
C THR A 480 2.14 -7.75 -35.89
N LEU A 481 1.21 -7.45 -34.98
CA LEU A 481 -0.07 -8.14 -34.86
C LEU A 481 -1.12 -7.43 -35.69
N ILE A 482 -1.78 -8.15 -36.60
CA ILE A 482 -2.91 -7.62 -37.37
C ILE A 482 -4.17 -8.34 -36.89
N VAL A 483 -5.06 -7.60 -36.22
CA VAL A 483 -6.38 -8.10 -35.81
C VAL A 483 -7.38 -7.74 -36.90
N ALA A 484 -7.90 -8.74 -37.59
CA ALA A 484 -8.89 -8.58 -38.65
C ALA A 484 -9.94 -9.69 -38.48
N GLY A 485 -11.22 -9.38 -38.72
CA GLY A 485 -12.26 -10.42 -38.80
C GLY A 485 -12.00 -11.35 -39.98
N ASP A 486 -12.55 -12.56 -39.95
CA ASP A 486 -12.59 -13.39 -41.15
C ASP A 486 -13.43 -12.64 -42.21
N ASP A 487 -12.80 -12.26 -43.32
CA ASP A 487 -13.48 -11.72 -44.49
C ASP A 487 -14.33 -12.86 -45.09
N ASP A 488 -15.63 -12.63 -45.31
CA ASP A 488 -16.44 -13.37 -46.29
C ASP A 488 -15.96 -13.02 -47.72
#